data_AF-A0A3B1B5H9-F1
#
_entry.id   AF-A0A3B1B5H9-F1
#
_cell.length_a   1.000
_cell.length_b   1.000
_cell.length_c   1.000
_cell.angle_alpha   90.00
_cell.angle_beta   90.00
_cell.angle_gamma   90.00
#
_symmetry.space_group_name_H-M   'P 1'
#
loop_
_entity.id
_entity.type
_entity.pdbx_description
1 polymer ?
#
loop_
_entity_poly.entity_id
_entity_poly.type
_entity_poly.pdbx_seq_one_letter_code
_entity_poly.pdbx_strand_id
1 'polypeptide(L)'
;MTDGAFQGGPALEAMFRFQLWLIPTIEKFPRSQKFLLGDRIQSTALDVLESLIEATYTKKRLRILQTANLTIEKLRVLFRLAKELRYLNPKRYEYAVKQLFEIGSLVGGWMKNVGRGLPRLRSLTKQYCFGLLPLSDCQT
;
A
#
# COMPACT_ATOMS: atom_id res chain seq x y z
N MET A 1 -17.97 0.65 -13.24
CA MET A 1 -18.18 -0.79 -13.44
C MET A 1 -17.02 -1.50 -12.75
N THR A 2 -17.27 -2.08 -11.58
CA THR A 2 -16.27 -2.81 -10.78
C THR A 2 -16.34 -4.28 -11.17
N ASP A 3 -15.48 -4.67 -12.11
CA ASP A 3 -15.36 -6.06 -12.54
C ASP A 3 -14.74 -6.93 -11.44
N GLY A 4 -15.26 -8.14 -11.34
CA GLY A 4 -15.07 -9.04 -10.21
C GLY A 4 -13.63 -9.48 -9.94
N ALA A 5 -13.35 -9.58 -8.64
CA ALA A 5 -12.46 -10.55 -8.00
C ALA A 5 -10.92 -10.41 -8.14
N PHE A 6 -10.40 -9.21 -8.36
CA PHE A 6 -9.06 -8.89 -7.84
C PHE A 6 -9.17 -8.64 -6.32
N GLN A 7 -9.23 -9.70 -5.50
CA GLN A 7 -9.49 -9.55 -4.05
C GLN A 7 -8.40 -8.74 -3.31
N GLY A 8 -7.18 -8.70 -3.84
CA GLY A 8 -6.10 -7.82 -3.36
C GLY A 8 -6.07 -6.43 -4.01
N GLY A 9 -6.88 -6.21 -5.04
CA GLY A 9 -6.90 -5.00 -5.87
C GLY A 9 -7.18 -3.71 -5.10
N PRO A 10 -8.24 -3.64 -4.26
CA PRO A 10 -8.54 -2.40 -3.56
C PRO A 10 -7.48 -2.06 -2.51
N ALA A 11 -6.91 -3.05 -1.83
CA ALA A 11 -5.83 -2.83 -0.85
C ALA A 11 -4.54 -2.34 -1.54
N LEU A 12 -4.18 -2.97 -2.66
CA LEU A 12 -3.03 -2.61 -3.47
C LEU A 12 -3.17 -1.19 -4.03
N GLU A 13 -4.34 -0.87 -4.62
CA GLU A 13 -4.61 0.44 -5.19
C GLU A 13 -4.61 1.53 -4.12
N ALA A 14 -5.23 1.27 -2.96
CA ALA A 14 -5.21 2.21 -1.83
C ALA A 14 -3.78 2.46 -1.34
N MET A 15 -2.95 1.42 -1.25
CA MET A 15 -1.54 1.56 -0.87
C MET A 15 -0.72 2.31 -1.92
N PHE A 16 -0.94 2.05 -3.21
CA PHE A 16 -0.29 2.78 -4.29
C PHE A 16 -0.64 4.28 -4.26
N ARG A 17 -1.93 4.62 -4.08
CA ARG A 17 -2.38 6.00 -3.92
C ARG A 17 -1.76 6.66 -2.68
N PHE A 18 -1.64 5.92 -1.58
CA PHE A 18 -0.96 6.41 -0.38
C PHE A 18 0.52 6.69 -0.65
N GLN A 19 1.20 5.86 -1.43
CA GLN A 19 2.60 6.07 -1.82
C GLN A 19 2.81 7.35 -2.63
N LEU A 20 1.89 7.64 -3.58
CA LEU A 20 1.92 8.90 -4.34
C LEU A 20 1.80 10.13 -3.45
N TRP A 21 1.01 10.05 -2.37
CA TRP A 21 0.91 11.12 -1.38
C TRP A 21 2.12 11.19 -0.43
N LEU A 22 2.75 10.04 -0.16
CA LEU A 22 3.84 9.91 0.80
C LEU A 22 5.13 10.59 0.33
N ILE A 23 5.52 10.36 -0.93
CA ILE A 23 6.77 10.90 -1.51
C ILE A 23 6.90 12.41 -1.32
N PRO A 24 5.94 13.26 -1.77
CA PRO A 24 6.02 14.72 -1.59
C PRO A 24 5.85 15.15 -0.13
N THR A 25 5.35 14.26 0.75
CA THR A 25 5.25 14.52 2.19
C THR A 25 6.61 14.37 2.87
N ILE A 26 7.39 13.35 2.50
CA ILE A 26 8.74 13.09 3.01
C ILE A 26 9.73 14.16 2.53
N GLU A 27 9.56 14.70 1.32
CA GLU A 27 10.41 15.78 0.81
C GLU A 27 10.44 17.03 1.69
N LYS A 28 9.37 17.25 2.47
CA LYS A 28 9.23 18.41 3.37
C LYS A 28 9.91 18.22 4.72
N PHE A 29 10.55 17.07 4.95
CA PHE A 29 11.25 16.80 6.20
C PHE A 29 12.58 17.57 6.24
N PRO A 30 13.08 17.90 7.45
CA PRO A 30 14.41 18.50 7.57
C PRO A 30 15.47 17.55 7.01
N ARG A 31 16.47 18.11 6.31
CA ARG A 31 17.48 17.35 5.54
C ARG A 31 18.19 16.26 6.36
N SER A 32 18.44 16.52 7.64
CA SER A 32 19.08 15.56 8.56
C SER A 32 18.22 14.32 8.83
N GLN A 33 16.90 14.45 8.85
CA GLN A 33 15.97 13.37 9.20
C GLN A 33 15.31 12.73 7.98
N LYS A 34 15.40 13.38 6.81
CA LYS A 34 14.92 12.83 5.53
C LYS A 34 15.58 11.47 5.23
N PHE A 35 16.90 11.35 5.42
CA PHE A 35 17.64 10.11 5.16
C PHE A 35 17.56 9.07 6.28
N LEU A 36 17.09 9.44 7.47
CA LEU A 36 16.95 8.52 8.59
C LEU A 36 15.51 8.05 8.72
N LEU A 37 14.62 8.97 9.07
CA LEU A 37 13.22 8.67 9.31
C LEU A 37 12.42 8.62 8.00
N GLY A 38 12.68 9.54 7.07
CA GLY A 38 11.99 9.59 5.78
C GLY A 38 12.24 8.32 4.96
N ASP A 39 13.51 7.94 4.79
CA ASP A 39 13.91 6.71 4.11
C ASP A 39 13.30 5.46 4.77
N ARG A 40 13.31 5.40 6.10
CA ARG A 40 12.70 4.28 6.84
C ARG A 40 11.19 4.19 6.61
N ILE A 41 10.48 5.33 6.61
CA ILE A 41 9.04 5.40 6.32
C ILE A 41 8.76 4.94 4.89
N GLN A 42 9.52 5.44 3.92
CA GLN A 42 9.35 5.10 2.51
C GLN A 42 9.60 3.62 2.25
N SER A 43 10.69 3.08 2.78
CA SER A 43 11.02 1.65 2.68
C SER A 43 9.93 0.79 3.32
N THR A 44 9.49 1.13 4.54
CA THR A 44 8.41 0.39 5.22
C THR A 44 7.10 0.44 4.43
N ALA A 45 6.79 1.55 3.75
CA ALA A 45 5.62 1.65 2.89
C ALA A 45 5.77 0.80 1.62
N LEU A 46 6.96 0.74 1.02
CA LEU A 46 7.24 -0.16 -0.10
C LEU A 46 7.12 -1.63 0.31
N ASP A 47 7.62 -2.01 1.49
CA ASP A 47 7.48 -3.37 2.04
C ASP A 47 6.01 -3.82 2.13
N VAL A 48 5.10 -2.90 2.51
CA VAL A 48 3.65 -3.19 2.52
C VAL A 48 3.17 -3.45 1.11
N LEU A 49 3.54 -2.59 0.15
CA LEU A 49 3.14 -2.74 -1.25
C LEU A 49 3.62 -4.07 -1.83
N GLU A 50 4.88 -4.42 -1.60
CA GLU A 50 5.49 -5.69 -2.01
C GLU A 50 4.75 -6.88 -1.39
N SER A 51 4.46 -6.83 -0.09
CA SER A 51 3.69 -7.88 0.59
C SER A 51 2.29 -8.05 -0.01
N LEU A 52 1.62 -6.96 -0.42
CA LEU A 52 0.30 -7.03 -1.06
C LEU A 52 0.38 -7.63 -2.47
N ILE A 53 1.42 -7.31 -3.23
CA ILE A 53 1.70 -7.92 -4.54
C ILE A 53 1.94 -9.43 -4.33
N GLU A 54 2.83 -9.81 -3.42
CA GLU A 54 3.15 -11.21 -3.14
C GLU A 54 1.91 -12.00 -2.70
N ALA A 55 1.08 -11.41 -1.83
CA ALA A 55 -0.17 -12.01 -1.38
C ALA A 55 -1.18 -12.24 -2.53
N THR A 56 -1.12 -11.40 -3.58
CA THR A 56 -1.98 -11.53 -4.76
C THR A 56 -1.65 -12.78 -5.56
N TYR A 57 -0.37 -13.06 -5.76
CA TYR A 57 0.11 -14.20 -6.56
C TYR A 57 0.29 -15.49 -5.75
N THR A 58 0.27 -15.40 -4.42
CA THR A 58 0.50 -16.56 -3.55
C THR A 58 -0.79 -17.26 -3.13
N LYS A 59 -0.76 -18.60 -3.11
CA LYS A 59 -1.87 -19.44 -2.60
C LYS A 59 -1.96 -19.42 -1.07
N LYS A 60 -0.83 -19.53 -0.37
CA LYS A 60 -0.73 -19.43 1.10
C LYS A 60 -0.54 -17.98 1.57
N ARG A 61 -1.48 -17.10 1.23
CA ARG A 61 -1.35 -15.65 1.46
C ARG A 61 -1.57 -15.18 2.90
N LEU A 62 -2.12 -16.03 3.78
CA LEU A 62 -2.50 -15.62 5.15
C LEU A 62 -1.30 -15.08 5.94
N ARG A 63 -0.14 -15.75 5.88
CA ARG A 63 1.09 -15.30 6.55
C ARG A 63 1.60 -13.98 5.98
N ILE A 64 1.55 -13.82 4.66
CA ILE A 64 1.98 -12.60 3.98
C ILE A 64 1.08 -11.42 4.38
N LEU A 65 -0.24 -11.64 4.43
CA LEU A 65 -1.19 -10.61 4.87
C LEU A 65 -1.02 -10.25 6.36
N GLN A 66 -0.65 -11.20 7.21
CA GLN A 66 -0.28 -10.93 8.60
C GLN A 66 0.97 -10.05 8.67
N THR A 67 1.99 -10.35 7.87
CA THR A 67 3.20 -9.52 7.75
C THR A 67 2.84 -8.12 7.25
N ALA A 68 2.04 -7.99 6.20
CA ALA A 68 1.58 -6.71 5.68
C ALA A 68 0.85 -5.89 6.76
N ASN A 69 -0.05 -6.52 7.51
CA ASN A 69 -0.78 -5.87 8.60
C ASN A 69 0.17 -5.37 9.71
N LEU A 70 1.15 -6.19 10.10
CA LEU A 70 2.16 -5.79 11.09
C LEU A 70 3.04 -4.64 10.58
N THR A 71 3.39 -4.64 9.30
CA THR A 71 4.17 -3.55 8.67
C THR A 71 3.36 -2.25 8.58
N ILE A 72 2.04 -2.32 8.35
CA ILE A 72 1.14 -1.16 8.44
C ILE A 72 1.13 -0.57 9.86
N GLU A 73 1.09 -1.41 10.91
CA GLU A 73 1.16 -0.92 12.29
C GLU A 73 2.53 -0.28 12.61
N LYS A 74 3.64 -0.86 12.13
CA LYS A 74 4.97 -0.22 12.22
C LYS A 74 4.96 1.16 11.57
N LEU A 75 4.36 1.28 10.39
CA LEU A 75 4.25 2.53 9.66
C LEU A 75 3.46 3.58 10.46
N ARG A 76 2.35 3.20 11.10
CA ARG A 76 1.57 4.10 11.98
C ARG A 76 2.40 4.64 13.15
N VAL A 77 3.21 3.79 13.77
CA VAL A 77 4.10 4.21 14.87
C VAL A 77 5.17 5.18 14.36
N LEU A 78 5.75 4.94 13.18
CA LEU A 78 6.72 5.87 12.57
C LEU A 78 6.09 7.24 12.27
N PHE A 79 4.84 7.29 11.79
CA PHE A 79 4.12 8.54 11.61
C PHE A 79 3.81 9.25 12.92
N ARG A 80 3.51 8.51 13.99
CA ARG A 80 3.35 9.09 15.33
C ARG A 80 4.65 9.73 15.80
N LEU A 81 5.78 9.05 15.63
CA LEU A 81 7.10 9.59 15.95
C LEU A 81 7.40 10.88 15.14
N ALA A 82 7.12 10.89 13.83
CA ALA A 82 7.29 12.06 12.99
C ALA A 82 6.42 13.26 13.44
N LYS A 83 5.22 13.00 13.97
CA LYS A 83 4.35 14.02 14.56
C LYS A 83 4.93 14.58 15.87
N GLU A 84 5.38 13.72 16.78
CA GLU A 84 5.95 14.16 18.07
C GLU A 84 7.21 15.01 17.85
N LEU A 85 8.03 14.66 16.86
CA LEU A 85 9.20 15.44 16.44
C LEU A 85 8.83 16.72 15.66
N ARG A 86 7.53 16.99 15.45
CA ARG A 86 7.00 18.14 14.71
C ARG A 86 7.46 18.24 13.25
N TYR A 87 7.86 17.13 12.64
CA TYR A 87 8.21 17.07 11.21
C TYR A 87 6.98 17.02 10.31
N LEU A 88 5.81 16.73 10.89
CA LEU A 88 4.57 16.55 10.16
C LEU A 88 3.46 17.43 10.75
N ASN A 89 2.78 18.18 9.89
CA ASN A 89 1.63 19.00 10.29
C ASN A 89 0.47 18.10 10.77
N PRO A 90 -0.27 18.46 11.83
CA PRO A 90 -1.40 17.68 12.34
C PRO A 90 -2.42 17.26 11.26
N LYS A 91 -2.71 18.12 10.27
CA LYS A 91 -3.62 17.79 9.17
C LYS A 91 -3.11 16.64 8.30
N ARG A 92 -1.81 16.61 8.01
CA ARG A 92 -1.18 15.53 7.23
C ARG A 92 -1.10 14.25 8.04
N TYR A 93 -0.92 14.37 9.36
CA TYR A 93 -0.87 13.22 10.25
C TYR A 93 -2.23 12.54 10.29
N GLU A 94 -3.30 13.32 10.44
CA GLU A 94 -4.66 12.81 10.42
C GLU A 94 -4.99 12.11 9.09
N TYR A 95 -4.60 12.70 7.96
CA TYR A 95 -4.73 12.06 6.65
C TYR A 95 -3.97 10.72 6.59
N ALA A 96 -2.70 10.70 7.03
CA ALA A 96 -1.90 9.47 7.04
C ALA A 96 -2.55 8.36 7.87
N VAL A 97 -3.01 8.69 9.09
CA VAL A 97 -3.66 7.72 9.98
C VAL A 97 -4.97 7.20 9.37
N LYS A 98 -5.79 8.07 8.77
CA LYS A 98 -7.03 7.67 8.09
C LYS A 98 -6.75 6.71 6.94
N GLN A 99 -5.81 7.03 6.05
CA GLN A 99 -5.45 6.14 4.94
C GLN A 99 -4.88 4.81 5.44
N LEU A 100 -4.00 4.82 6.43
CA LEU A 100 -3.44 3.58 7.01
C LEU A 100 -4.50 2.73 7.73
N PHE A 101 -5.54 3.36 8.28
CA PHE A 101 -6.69 2.66 8.85
C PHE A 101 -7.52 1.97 7.77
N GLU A 102 -7.86 2.70 6.70
CA GLU A 102 -8.60 2.16 5.55
C GLU A 102 -7.85 0.98 4.91
N ILE A 103 -6.56 1.14 4.62
CA ILE A 103 -5.72 0.09 4.05
C ILE A 103 -5.69 -1.13 4.98
N GLY A 104 -5.49 -0.94 6.29
CA GLY A 104 -5.53 -2.03 7.27
C GLY A 104 -6.87 -2.76 7.31
N SER A 105 -7.98 -2.03 7.17
CA SER A 105 -9.33 -2.62 7.09
C SER A 105 -9.50 -3.50 5.84
N LEU A 106 -9.02 -3.03 4.68
CA LEU A 106 -9.03 -3.80 3.43
C LEU A 106 -8.20 -5.08 3.54
N VAL A 107 -7.00 -5.00 4.13
CA VAL A 107 -6.14 -6.17 4.39
C VAL A 107 -6.81 -7.14 5.36
N GLY A 108 -7.39 -6.65 6.46
CA GLY A 108 -8.11 -7.47 7.42
C GLY A 108 -9.35 -8.15 6.83
N GLY A 109 -10.08 -7.46 5.95
CA GLY A 109 -11.18 -8.03 5.17
C GLY A 109 -10.71 -9.15 4.25
N TRP A 110 -9.58 -8.95 3.57
CA TRP A 110 -8.97 -9.96 2.72
C TRP A 110 -8.55 -11.20 3.50
N MET A 111 -7.93 -11.03 4.69
CA MET A 111 -7.58 -12.14 5.58
C MET A 111 -8.79 -12.97 6.01
N LYS A 112 -9.90 -12.32 6.38
CA LYS A 112 -11.14 -13.01 6.79
C LYS A 112 -11.73 -13.86 5.66
N ASN A 113 -11.60 -13.39 4.41
CA ASN A 113 -12.07 -14.13 3.24
C ASN A 113 -11.18 -15.33 2.90
N VAL A 114 -9.90 -15.31 3.26
CA VAL A 114 -8.99 -16.46 3.11
C VAL A 114 -9.34 -17.59 4.09
N GLY A 115 -9.80 -17.26 5.31
CA GLY A 115 -10.21 -18.24 6.32
C GLY A 115 -11.55 -18.92 6.05
N ARG A 116 -12.44 -18.30 5.27
CA ARG A 116 -13.68 -18.90 4.76
C ARG A 116 -13.37 -19.60 3.44
N GLY A 117 -12.84 -20.81 3.49
CA GLY A 117 -12.52 -21.56 2.27
C GLY A 117 -13.75 -21.71 1.36
N LEU A 118 -13.62 -21.34 0.08
CA LEU A 118 -14.45 -21.69 -1.10
C LEU A 118 -14.04 -20.79 -2.30
N PRO A 119 -14.49 -21.06 -3.54
CA PRO A 119 -14.35 -22.23 -4.40
C PRO A 119 -13.19 -22.05 -5.41
N ARG A 120 -12.75 -23.17 -5.97
CA ARG A 120 -11.67 -23.29 -6.98
C ARG A 120 -12.16 -22.79 -8.35
N LEU A 121 -11.65 -21.67 -8.89
CA LEU A 121 -11.74 -21.34 -10.34
C LEU A 121 -10.35 -20.99 -10.86
N ARG A 122 -9.71 -21.85 -11.66
CA ARG A 122 -9.81 -21.99 -13.14
C ARG A 122 -9.41 -20.71 -13.87
N SER A 123 -8.24 -20.82 -14.50
CA SER A 123 -7.78 -20.17 -15.73
C SER A 123 -8.08 -18.69 -15.88
N LEU A 124 -7.04 -17.86 -15.98
CA LEU A 124 -6.97 -16.75 -16.92
C LEU A 124 -5.52 -16.25 -16.99
N THR A 125 -4.73 -16.97 -17.78
CA THR A 125 -3.65 -16.38 -18.59
C THR A 125 -4.23 -15.28 -19.48
N LYS A 126 -3.51 -14.16 -19.59
CA LYS A 126 -3.83 -12.89 -20.30
C LYS A 126 -4.65 -11.89 -19.47
N GLN A 127 -3.99 -10.89 -18.88
CA GLN A 127 -4.41 -9.47 -18.94
C GLN A 127 -3.43 -8.51 -18.20
N TYR A 128 -2.11 -8.64 -18.35
CA TYR A 128 -1.16 -7.62 -17.84
C TYR A 128 -0.06 -7.31 -18.86
N CYS A 129 -0.49 -6.74 -19.99
CA CYS A 129 0.27 -5.77 -20.75
C CYS A 129 -0.62 -4.53 -20.82
N PHE A 130 -0.34 -3.50 -20.01
CA PHE A 130 -0.73 -2.08 -20.13
C PHE A 130 -0.46 -1.45 -18.75
N GLY A 131 0.31 -0.38 -18.58
CA GLY A 131 1.00 0.50 -19.50
C GLY A 131 1.57 1.64 -18.64
N LEU A 132 2.88 1.85 -18.70
CA LEU A 132 3.49 3.09 -18.23
C LEU A 132 3.14 4.23 -19.21
N LEU A 133 3.09 5.43 -18.65
CA LEU A 133 2.83 6.77 -19.19
C LEU A 133 3.53 7.13 -20.55
N PRO A 134 3.16 8.29 -21.15
CA PRO A 134 2.75 8.45 -22.54
C PRO A 134 3.90 8.90 -23.45
N LEU A 135 3.76 8.63 -24.74
CA LEU A 135 4.51 9.34 -25.78
C LEU A 135 3.53 9.78 -26.88
N SER A 136 3.61 11.07 -27.14
CA SER A 136 3.10 11.80 -28.28
C SER A 136 3.55 11.18 -29.62
N ASP A 137 2.82 11.57 -30.67
CA ASP A 137 3.17 11.48 -32.10
C ASP A 137 2.87 10.15 -32.82
N CYS A 138 1.74 10.15 -33.55
CA CYS A 138 1.71 10.04 -35.02
C CYS A 138 0.25 9.90 -35.49
N GLN A 139 -0.35 11.03 -35.84
CA GLN A 139 -1.44 11.07 -36.82
C GLN A 139 -0.83 11.27 -38.21
N THR A 140 -1.42 10.55 -39.17
CA THR A 140 -1.22 10.55 -40.63
C THR A 140 -0.09 9.69 -41.18
#